data_AF-A0A1W1XY40-F1
#
_entry.id   AF-A0A1W1XY40-F1
#
_cell.length_a   1.000
_cell.length_b   1.000
_cell.length_c   1.000
_cell.angle_alpha   90.00
_cell.angle_beta   90.00
_cell.angle_gamma   90.00
#
_symmetry.space_group_name_H-M   'P 1'
#
loop_
_entity.id
_entity.type
_entity.pdbx_description
1 polymer ?
#
loop_
_entity_poly.entity_id
_entity_poly.type
_entity_poly.pdbx_seq_one_letter_code
_entity_poly.pdbx_strand_id
1 'polypeptide(L)'
;MTSTTYSIRTGCGTLHLTYVDGEILAHLSRGGSCPAAVCHAMVRTLNIALRHGASLGECARELKGIECPNALWTEGRKVTSCIDAIGILLEKVEVRRTKDVSCAA
;
A
#
# COMPACT_ATOMS: atom_id res chain seq x y z
N MET A 1 8.43 -18.90 0.93
CA MET A 1 8.33 -17.48 1.35
C MET A 1 8.22 -16.67 0.07
N THR A 2 7.01 -16.28 -0.30
CA THR A 2 6.76 -15.57 -1.56
C THR A 2 6.65 -14.09 -1.21
N SER A 3 7.67 -13.30 -1.55
CA SER A 3 7.64 -11.85 -1.39
C SER A 3 7.31 -11.19 -2.72
N THR A 4 6.45 -10.18 -2.71
CA THR A 4 6.18 -9.35 -3.89
C THR A 4 6.25 -7.89 -3.52
N THR A 5 7.05 -7.14 -4.25
CA THR A 5 7.22 -5.69 -4.05
C THR A 5 6.54 -4.92 -5.17
N TYR A 6 5.79 -3.90 -4.79
CA TYR A 6 5.15 -2.95 -5.67
C TYR A 6 5.68 -1.56 -5.35
N SER A 7 5.78 -0.71 -6.37
CA SER A 7 6.26 0.66 -6.20
C SER A 7 5.31 1.63 -6.87
N ILE A 8 5.16 2.81 -6.28
CA ILE A 8 4.38 3.91 -6.87
C ILE A 8 5.03 5.25 -6.50
N ARG A 9 5.02 6.20 -7.43
CA ARG A 9 5.53 7.54 -7.17
C ARG A 9 4.47 8.39 -6.47
N THR A 10 4.82 9.04 -5.39
CA THR A 10 3.96 9.98 -4.65
C THR A 10 4.60 11.37 -4.68
N GLY A 11 3.88 12.41 -4.25
CA GLY A 11 4.47 13.74 -4.12
C GLY A 11 5.56 13.84 -3.05
N CYS A 12 5.55 12.94 -2.06
CA CYS A 12 6.55 12.90 -0.99
C CYS A 12 7.74 11.98 -1.29
N GLY A 13 7.81 11.36 -2.47
CA GLY A 13 8.85 10.37 -2.81
C GLY A 13 8.26 9.08 -3.41
N THR A 14 9.11 8.10 -3.68
CA THR A 14 8.68 6.80 -4.24
C THR A 14 8.34 5.86 -3.09
N LEU A 15 7.09 5.42 -3.02
CA LEU A 15 6.65 4.45 -2.03
C LEU A 15 6.82 3.03 -2.58
N HIS A 16 7.55 2.22 -1.84
CA HIS A 16 7.73 0.80 -2.08
C HIS A 16 6.93 0.01 -1.03
N LEU A 17 6.01 -0.83 -1.47
CA LEU A 17 5.22 -1.71 -0.61
C LEU A 17 5.56 -3.16 -0.92
N THR A 18 6.03 -3.89 0.07
CA THR A 18 6.34 -5.31 -0.02
C THR A 18 5.33 -6.10 0.77
N TYR A 19 4.71 -7.10 0.13
CA TYR A 19 3.90 -8.10 0.80
C TYR A 19 4.72 -9.38 0.95
N VAL A 20 4.84 -9.87 2.18
CA VAL A 20 5.62 -11.07 2.52
C VAL A 20 4.87 -11.89 3.57
N ASP A 21 4.55 -13.14 3.24
CA ASP A 21 3.95 -14.11 4.15
C ASP A 21 2.77 -13.60 5.00
N GLY A 22 1.90 -12.74 4.43
CA GLY A 22 0.74 -12.18 5.14
C GLY A 22 0.95 -10.79 5.73
N GLU A 23 2.18 -10.30 5.76
CA GLU A 23 2.54 -8.99 6.31
C GLU A 23 2.88 -7.97 5.21
N ILE A 24 2.58 -6.72 5.51
CA ILE A 24 2.86 -5.57 4.66
C ILE A 24 4.02 -4.77 5.25
N LEU A 25 4.99 -4.44 4.41
CA LEU A 25 6.08 -3.53 4.70
C LEU A 25 6.01 -2.35 3.72
N ALA A 26 6.23 -1.13 4.21
CA ALA A 26 6.30 0.06 3.37
C ALA A 26 7.63 0.78 3.60
N HIS A 27 8.22 1.29 2.51
CA HIS A 27 9.43 2.10 2.52
C HIS A 27 9.26 3.27 1.55
N LEU A 28 9.49 4.49 2.03
CA LEU A 28 9.40 5.69 1.20
C LEU A 28 10.82 6.18 0.85
N SER A 29 11.21 6.00 -0.41
CA SER A 29 12.50 6.47 -0.93
C SER A 29 12.44 7.96 -1.25
N ARG A 30 13.46 8.71 -0.79
CA ARG A 30 13.57 10.18 -0.92
C ARG A 30 12.42 10.98 -0.27
N GLY A 31 11.75 10.41 0.74
CA GLY A 31 10.77 11.13 1.55
C GLY A 31 11.33 11.68 2.86
N GLY A 32 10.76 12.79 3.33
CA GLY A 32 11.05 13.33 4.65
C GLY A 32 10.65 12.37 5.78
N SER A 33 11.13 12.63 7.00
CA SER A 33 10.83 11.79 8.17
C SER A 33 9.34 11.68 8.49
N CYS A 34 8.58 12.77 8.30
CA CYS A 34 7.14 12.80 8.55
C CYS A 34 6.34 11.86 7.63
N PRO A 35 6.38 11.97 6.29
CA PRO A 35 5.62 11.06 5.43
C PRO A 35 6.07 9.61 5.58
N ALA A 36 7.36 9.35 5.81
CA ALA A 36 7.84 7.99 6.09
C ALA A 36 7.27 7.43 7.41
N ALA A 37 7.27 8.22 8.49
CA ALA A 37 6.73 7.80 9.78
C ALA A 37 5.23 7.48 9.71
N VAL A 38 4.45 8.31 9.00
CA VAL A 38 3.02 8.09 8.79
C VAL A 38 2.76 6.81 7.98
N CYS A 39 3.55 6.55 6.93
CA CYS A 39 3.44 5.30 6.16
C CYS A 39 3.75 4.09 7.04
N HIS A 40 4.82 4.15 7.84
CA HIS A 40 5.22 3.06 8.74
C HIS A 40 4.16 2.81 9.83
N ALA A 41 3.59 3.85 10.42
CA ALA A 41 2.52 3.73 11.38
C ALA A 41 1.30 3.05 10.76
N MET A 42 0.90 3.48 9.56
CA MET A 42 -0.23 2.90 8.84
C MET A 42 -0.04 1.40 8.56
N VAL A 43 1.09 0.98 7.99
CA VAL A 43 1.30 -0.45 7.70
C VAL A 43 1.37 -1.32 8.95
N ARG A 44 1.89 -0.79 10.07
CA ARG A 44 1.87 -1.51 11.35
C ARG A 44 0.44 -1.72 11.87
N THR A 45 -0.39 -0.69 11.78
CA THR A 45 -1.81 -0.77 12.14
C THR A 45 -2.57 -1.73 11.23
N LEU A 46 -2.29 -1.70 9.91
CA LEU A 46 -2.86 -2.64 8.96
C LEU A 46 -2.47 -4.09 9.28
N ASN A 47 -1.20 -4.36 9.59
CA ASN A 47 -0.78 -5.71 9.97
C ASN A 47 -1.45 -6.19 11.26
N ILE A 48 -1.80 -5.30 12.19
CA ILE A 48 -2.64 -5.67 13.34
C ILE A 48 -4.04 -6.03 12.85
N ALA A 49 -4.67 -5.19 12.04
CA ALA A 49 -6.01 -5.44 11.52
C ALA A 49 -6.11 -6.75 10.72
N LEU A 50 -5.14 -7.02 9.84
CA LEU A 50 -5.09 -8.25 9.04
C LEU A 50 -4.93 -9.50 9.91
N ARG A 51 -4.13 -9.43 10.98
CA ARG A 51 -4.00 -10.54 11.95
C ARG A 51 -5.31 -10.80 12.72
N HIS A 52 -6.18 -9.81 12.81
CA HIS A 52 -7.53 -9.94 13.37
C HIS A 52 -8.61 -10.29 12.33
N GLY A 53 -8.22 -10.66 11.11
CA GLY A 53 -9.14 -11.12 10.08
C GLY A 53 -9.78 -10.02 9.24
N ALA A 54 -9.26 -8.78 9.29
CA ALA A 54 -9.71 -7.73 8.37
C ALA A 54 -9.42 -8.10 6.92
N SER A 55 -10.32 -7.70 6.01
CA SER A 55 -10.10 -7.91 4.57
C SER A 55 -9.12 -6.89 4.00
N LEU A 56 -8.12 -7.38 3.27
CA LEU A 56 -7.18 -6.55 2.51
C LEU A 56 -7.91 -5.61 1.54
N GLY A 57 -8.98 -6.10 0.90
CA GLY A 57 -9.79 -5.32 -0.03
C GLY A 57 -10.59 -4.21 0.66
N GLU A 58 -11.08 -4.44 1.88
CA GLU A 58 -11.73 -3.39 2.69
C GLU A 58 -10.73 -2.30 3.07
N CYS A 59 -9.58 -2.69 3.61
CA CYS A 59 -8.51 -1.75 3.94
C CYS A 59 -8.08 -0.93 2.71
N ALA A 60 -7.94 -1.56 1.55
CA ALA A 60 -7.59 -0.85 0.32
C ALA A 60 -8.63 0.22 -0.07
N ARG A 61 -9.93 -0.06 0.11
CA ARG A 61 -10.99 0.91 -0.18
C ARG A 61 -10.97 2.10 0.78
N GLU A 62 -10.81 1.86 2.08
CA GLU A 62 -10.81 2.91 3.10
C GLU A 62 -9.62 3.85 3.00
N LEU A 63 -8.46 3.37 2.55
CA LEU A 63 -7.26 4.19 2.42
C LEU A 63 -7.23 5.03 1.13
N LYS A 64 -7.97 4.60 0.10
CA LYS A 64 -8.04 5.30 -1.19
C LYS A 64 -8.77 6.64 -1.04
N GLY A 65 -8.22 7.68 -1.66
CA GLY A 65 -8.80 9.02 -1.66
C GLY A 65 -8.44 9.89 -0.44
N ILE A 66 -7.64 9.40 0.51
CA ILE A 66 -7.10 10.25 1.58
C ILE A 66 -6.22 11.35 0.96
N GLU A 67 -6.51 12.60 1.26
CA GLU A 67 -5.87 13.76 0.63
C GLU A 67 -4.68 14.32 1.43
N CYS A 68 -3.73 14.89 0.70
CA CYS A 68 -2.55 15.58 1.23
C CYS A 68 -2.21 16.75 0.29
N PRO A 69 -1.61 17.86 0.79
CA PRO A 69 -1.17 18.96 -0.08
C PRO A 69 -0.19 18.56 -1.19
N ASN A 70 0.49 17.42 -1.06
CA ASN A 70 1.48 16.92 -2.01
C ASN A 70 0.89 15.91 -3.01
N ALA A 71 -0.32 16.16 -3.53
CA ALA A 71 -0.93 15.29 -4.54
C ALA A 71 -0.13 15.29 -5.85
N LEU A 72 -0.03 14.13 -6.50
CA LEU A 72 0.74 13.95 -7.74
C LEU A 72 -0.06 13.12 -8.75
N TRP A 73 0.10 13.44 -10.03
CA TRP A 73 -0.35 12.58 -11.12
C TRP A 73 0.78 11.63 -11.53
N THR A 74 0.53 10.32 -11.45
CA THR A 74 1.52 9.29 -11.80
C THR A 74 0.83 8.10 -12.45
N GLU A 75 1.48 7.42 -13.39
CA GLU A 75 0.93 6.20 -14.02
C GLU A 75 -0.52 6.35 -14.53
N GLY A 76 -0.90 7.53 -15.03
CA GLY A 76 -2.27 7.81 -15.52
C GLY A 76 -3.33 7.91 -14.42
N ARG A 77 -2.95 7.95 -13.14
CA ARG A 77 -3.85 8.08 -11.99
C ARG A 77 -3.45 9.20 -11.05
N LYS A 78 -4.42 9.79 -10.37
CA LYS A 78 -4.19 10.76 -9.28
C LYS A 78 -3.86 9.98 -8.01
N VAL A 79 -2.68 10.24 -7.47
CA VAL A 79 -2.26 9.80 -6.15
C VAL A 79 -2.39 11.01 -5.23
N THR A 80 -3.40 10.99 -4.37
CA THR A 80 -3.77 12.15 -3.54
C THR A 80 -2.91 12.28 -2.29
N SER A 81 -2.34 11.18 -1.80
CA SER A 81 -1.42 11.15 -0.66
C SER A 81 -0.58 9.88 -0.63
N CYS A 82 0.38 9.81 0.32
CA CYS A 82 1.09 8.56 0.60
C CYS A 82 0.17 7.44 1.11
N ILE A 83 -0.94 7.78 1.77
CA ILE A 83 -1.89 6.78 2.28
C ILE A 83 -2.79 6.26 1.15
N ASP A 84 -3.25 7.15 0.27
CA ASP A 84 -3.93 6.76 -0.96
C ASP A 84 -3.03 5.83 -1.79
N ALA A 85 -1.74 6.16 -1.93
CA ALA A 85 -0.76 5.29 -2.57
C ALA A 85 -0.67 3.90 -1.94
N ILE A 86 -0.75 3.76 -0.61
CA ILE A 86 -0.83 2.45 0.06
C ILE A 86 -2.09 1.72 -0.38
N GLY A 87 -3.27 2.35 -0.28
CA GLY A 87 -4.54 1.72 -0.66
C GLY A 87 -4.55 1.21 -2.11
N ILE A 88 -3.94 1.98 -3.02
CA ILE A 88 -3.72 1.62 -4.41
C ILE A 88 -2.86 0.37 -4.57
N LEU A 89 -1.75 0.30 -3.82
CA LEU A 89 -0.85 -0.84 -3.88
C LEU A 89 -1.46 -2.09 -3.24
N LEU A 90 -2.26 -1.94 -2.18
CA LEU A 90 -2.98 -3.06 -1.56
C LEU A 90 -4.00 -3.68 -2.52
N GLU A 91 -4.69 -2.87 -3.32
CA GLU A 91 -5.58 -3.39 -4.37
C GLU A 91 -4.83 -4.24 -5.40
N LYS A 92 -3.60 -3.83 -5.79
CA LYS A 92 -2.74 -4.64 -6.68
C LYS A 92 -2.33 -5.96 -6.01
N VAL A 93 -2.02 -5.95 -4.72
CA VAL A 93 -1.68 -7.15 -3.92
C VAL A 93 -2.85 -8.12 -3.91
N GLU A 94 -4.06 -7.63 -3.63
CA GLU A 94 -5.28 -8.46 -3.52
C GLU A 94 -5.64 -9.14 -4.86
N VAL A 95 -5.57 -8.39 -5.96
CA VAL A 95 -5.81 -8.93 -7.31
C VAL A 95 -4.80 -10.04 -7.63
N ARG A 96 -3.53 -9.86 -7.25
CA ARG A 96 -2.50 -10.89 -7.48
C ARG A 96 -2.75 -12.13 -6.63
N ARG A 97 -3.06 -11.97 -5.33
CA ARG A 97 -3.42 -13.09 -4.46
C ARG A 97 -4.59 -13.90 -5.02
N THR A 98 -5.64 -13.23 -5.49
CA THR A 98 -6.82 -13.90 -6.06
C THR A 98 -6.46 -14.71 -7.31
N LYS A 99 -5.61 -14.16 -8.18
CA LYS A 99 -5.12 -14.87 -9.38
C LYS A 99 -4.31 -16.12 -9.03
N ASP A 100 -3.41 -16.01 -8.06
CA ASP A 100 -2.57 -17.14 -7.63
C ASP A 100 -3.44 -18.28 -7.03
N VAL A 101 -4.49 -17.94 -6.27
CA VAL A 101 -5.45 -18.93 -5.76
C VAL A 101 -6.26 -19.59 -6.89
N SER A 102 -6.70 -18.80 -7.89
CA SER A 102 -7.48 -19.33 -9.02
C SER A 102 -6.67 -20.19 -10.00
N CYS A 103 -5.35 -20.05 -10.03
CA CYS A 103 -4.46 -20.85 -10.88
C CYS A 103 -4.01 -22.15 -10.20
N ALA A 104 -4.11 -22.22 -8.87
CA ALA A 104 -3.76 -23.39 -8.08
C ALA A 104 -4.95 -24.36 -7.85
N ALA A 105 -6.16 -23.99 -8.32
CA ALA A 105 -7.37 -24.79 -8.30
C ALA A 105 -7.66 -25.37 -9.69
#